data_AF-A0A940BHG1-F1
#
_entry.id   AF-A0A940BHG1-F1
#
_cell.length_a   1.000
_cell.length_b   1.000
_cell.length_c   1.000
_cell.angle_alpha   90.00
_cell.angle_beta   90.00
_cell.angle_gamma   90.00
#
_symmetry.space_group_name_H-M   'P 1'
#
loop_
_entity.id
_entity.type
_entity.pdbx_description
1 polymer ?
#
loop_
_entity_poly.entity_id
_entity_poly.type
_entity_poly.pdbx_seq_one_letter_code
_entity_poly.pdbx_strand_id
1 'polypeptide(L)'
;MGIFSNLFKKKETTTEDVQKGKNESTEKEEKIESQGENNNPTLNEEPSSENNVIEEKQVPVQEQTPTQEIDIWERAKNLIEAEELYVLLSISKANMLEGFSFPYIGNLGEGKLTLYLFSTLDLAKQFVLGSDYEVLDGVYPIGKLEKKDQFSTLINTLIIAKKIMNVSHFDIDGVASYDIAEFLEKNEIKEYQVKIHLTNQEAEQAKASNGQNPPQLPRRFNPIRITNFHNRFAIPEERRKELSDSLFVKEGQTREECLNTYVNGQTLTENCFMLTILFLSFMPQAEKAKNETDLKYFAGIRHMLSMVIWMKLKAEKKLYTLVDPQTKKPIIHNESMCVLYTDRFKYIQGNCEYKELAGIEEIKQIVAENNLKSVVVDGITTTAVLDAEICK
;
A
#
# COMPACT_ATOMS: atom_id res chain seq x y z
N MET A 1 3.59 6.84 14.42
CA MET A 1 2.66 8.00 14.43
C MET A 1 3.48 9.26 14.24
N GLY A 2 3.85 9.55 12.99
CA GLY A 2 4.67 10.71 12.65
C GLY A 2 3.88 12.02 12.82
N ILE A 3 4.60 13.12 12.97
CA ILE A 3 4.11 14.47 13.26
C ILE A 3 2.94 14.92 12.35
N PHE A 4 2.82 14.34 11.15
CA PHE A 4 1.72 14.58 10.21
C PHE A 4 0.35 14.02 10.64
N SER A 5 0.25 12.95 11.44
CA SER A 5 -1.07 12.42 11.85
C SER A 5 -1.82 13.36 12.80
N ASN A 6 -1.11 14.25 13.49
CA ASN A 6 -1.69 15.25 14.40
C ASN A 6 -2.10 16.54 13.68
N LEU A 7 -1.55 16.82 12.49
CA LEU A 7 -1.86 18.03 11.71
C LEU A 7 -3.18 17.93 10.93
N PHE A 8 -3.72 16.72 10.74
CA PHE A 8 -4.95 16.48 9.94
C PHE A 8 -6.17 16.01 10.75
N LYS A 9 -6.09 15.94 12.09
CA LYS A 9 -7.28 15.68 12.91
C LYS A 9 -8.09 16.97 13.09
N LYS A 10 -9.24 17.05 12.42
CA LYS A 10 -10.32 18.00 12.74
C LYS A 10 -10.69 17.85 14.22
N LYS A 11 -10.89 18.98 14.90
CA LYS A 11 -11.40 19.10 16.28
C LYS A 11 -12.68 18.28 16.45
N GLU A 12 -12.66 17.30 17.35
CA GLU A 12 -13.87 16.80 18.00
C GLU A 12 -14.17 17.69 19.21
N THR A 13 -15.30 18.39 19.16
CA THR A 13 -15.90 19.09 20.29
C THR A 13 -16.55 18.09 21.24
N THR A 14 -16.06 18.11 22.47
CA THR A 14 -16.74 17.87 23.75
C THR A 14 -18.17 17.31 23.73
N THR A 15 -18.30 16.14 24.35
CA THR A 15 -19.48 15.54 24.96
C THR A 15 -20.19 16.48 25.93
N GLU A 16 -21.50 16.63 25.76
CA GLU A 16 -22.46 16.89 26.84
C GLU A 16 -23.63 15.91 26.75
N ASP A 17 -23.94 15.29 27.90
CA ASP A 17 -25.06 14.40 28.15
C ASP A 17 -26.40 15.15 28.11
N VAL A 18 -27.39 14.67 27.34
CA VAL A 18 -28.82 14.89 27.66
C VAL A 18 -29.67 13.67 27.27
N GLN A 19 -30.60 13.39 28.17
CA GLN A 19 -31.51 12.25 28.31
C GLN A 19 -32.57 12.07 27.19
N LYS A 20 -32.96 10.79 27.05
CA LYS A 20 -34.24 10.21 26.62
C LYS A 20 -35.41 11.16 26.32
N GLY A 21 -35.98 11.00 25.13
CA GLY A 21 -37.36 11.37 24.79
C GLY A 21 -37.92 10.44 23.69
N LYS A 22 -39.11 9.87 23.93
CA LYS A 22 -39.89 8.98 23.06
C LYS A 22 -40.50 9.69 21.84
N ASN A 23 -40.86 8.89 20.84
CA ASN A 23 -42.04 8.94 19.91
C ASN A 23 -41.60 8.67 18.46
N GLU A 24 -41.97 7.53 17.87
CA GLU A 24 -43.24 7.19 17.19
C GLU A 24 -43.27 7.65 15.72
N SER A 25 -43.38 6.66 14.80
CA SER A 25 -44.10 6.66 13.49
C SER A 25 -43.74 7.74 12.45
N THR A 26 -43.63 7.49 11.14
CA THR A 26 -44.52 6.74 10.24
C THR A 26 -43.85 6.61 8.86
N GLU A 27 -44.33 5.64 8.10
CA GLU A 27 -44.13 5.31 6.68
C GLU A 27 -44.03 6.50 5.69
N LYS A 28 -43.30 6.29 4.59
CA LYS A 28 -43.88 6.21 3.23
C LYS A 28 -42.86 5.80 2.16
N GLU A 29 -43.28 4.83 1.37
CA GLU A 29 -42.75 4.43 0.08
C GLU A 29 -42.99 5.52 -0.99
N GLU A 30 -42.13 5.60 -1.99
CA GLU A 30 -42.58 5.68 -3.39
C GLU A 30 -41.46 5.28 -4.37
N LYS A 31 -41.79 4.29 -5.21
CA LYS A 31 -41.12 3.90 -6.47
C LYS A 31 -41.40 4.95 -7.54
N ILE A 32 -40.45 5.18 -8.46
CA ILE A 32 -40.76 5.35 -9.89
C ILE A 32 -39.67 4.64 -10.73
N GLU A 33 -40.15 3.81 -11.66
CA GLU A 33 -39.44 3.05 -12.70
C GLU A 33 -39.24 3.85 -14.00
N SER A 34 -38.45 3.24 -14.89
CA SER A 34 -38.58 3.21 -16.36
C SER A 34 -37.87 4.32 -17.16
N GLN A 35 -37.43 4.16 -18.40
CA GLN A 35 -37.08 3.08 -19.36
C GLN A 35 -36.68 3.83 -20.66
N GLY A 36 -36.05 3.13 -21.62
CA GLY A 36 -36.14 3.45 -23.06
C GLY A 36 -34.84 3.96 -23.70
N GLU A 37 -34.09 3.15 -24.45
CA GLU A 37 -34.29 2.73 -25.87
C GLU A 37 -33.63 3.69 -26.88
N ASN A 38 -32.55 3.26 -27.57
CA ASN A 38 -32.48 2.66 -28.91
C ASN A 38 -32.17 3.68 -30.03
N ASN A 39 -31.08 3.47 -30.78
CA ASN A 39 -31.12 3.11 -32.23
C ASN A 39 -29.76 3.28 -32.93
N ASN A 40 -29.40 2.25 -33.68
CA ASN A 40 -28.42 2.20 -34.77
C ASN A 40 -29.10 2.72 -36.07
N PRO A 41 -28.40 3.08 -37.19
CA PRO A 41 -27.86 2.05 -38.10
C PRO A 41 -26.62 2.39 -38.98
N THR A 42 -25.94 1.29 -39.34
CA THR A 42 -25.23 0.87 -40.57
C THR A 42 -24.97 1.83 -41.76
N LEU A 43 -23.79 1.70 -42.40
CA LEU A 43 -23.64 1.54 -43.87
C LEU A 43 -22.21 1.12 -44.30
N ASN A 44 -22.16 0.41 -45.43
CA ASN A 44 -21.08 -0.31 -46.12
C ASN A 44 -20.00 0.56 -46.75
N GLU A 45 -18.81 -0.02 -47.05
CA GLU A 45 -18.29 -0.27 -48.42
C GLU A 45 -16.81 -0.75 -48.40
N GLU A 46 -16.55 -1.89 -49.04
CA GLU A 46 -15.26 -2.30 -49.61
C GLU A 46 -15.25 -1.90 -51.11
N PRO A 47 -14.09 -1.66 -51.78
CA PRO A 47 -13.44 -2.78 -52.48
C PRO A 47 -11.90 -2.67 -52.73
N SER A 48 -11.37 -3.79 -53.26
CA SER A 48 -10.19 -3.95 -54.15
C SER A 48 -8.78 -3.88 -53.51
N SER A 49 -8.07 -5.00 -53.34
CA SER A 49 -7.34 -5.87 -54.31
C SER A 49 -5.96 -5.32 -54.71
N GLU A 50 -4.89 -6.01 -54.31
CA GLU A 50 -3.74 -6.27 -55.17
C GLU A 50 -2.85 -7.40 -54.63
N ASN A 51 -2.56 -8.34 -55.52
CA ASN A 51 -1.75 -9.53 -55.34
C ASN A 51 -0.28 -9.19 -55.11
N ASN A 52 0.40 -9.92 -54.21
CA ASN A 52 1.81 -10.23 -54.40
C ASN A 52 2.10 -11.66 -53.93
N VAL A 53 2.41 -12.49 -54.91
CA VAL A 53 2.92 -13.86 -54.81
C VAL A 53 4.39 -13.77 -54.39
N ILE A 54 4.77 -14.36 -53.27
CA ILE A 54 6.17 -14.71 -52.96
C ILE A 54 6.20 -16.14 -52.40
N GLU A 55 7.09 -16.92 -53.01
CA GLU A 55 7.26 -18.36 -52.96
C GLU A 55 7.39 -18.98 -51.56
N GLU A 56 6.64 -20.07 -51.34
CA GLU A 56 6.77 -20.96 -50.19
C GLU A 56 8.13 -21.68 -50.18
N LYS A 57 9.00 -21.33 -49.23
CA LYS A 57 10.02 -22.26 -48.74
C LYS A 57 9.43 -23.09 -47.61
N GLN A 58 9.08 -24.33 -47.92
CA GLN A 58 8.74 -25.35 -46.93
C GLN A 58 9.92 -25.60 -45.99
N VAL A 59 9.78 -25.17 -44.75
CA VAL A 59 10.63 -25.58 -43.62
C VAL A 59 10.00 -26.85 -43.02
N PRO A 60 10.78 -27.88 -42.63
CA PRO A 60 10.21 -29.14 -42.17
C PRO A 60 9.39 -28.91 -40.90
N VAL A 61 8.11 -29.32 -40.95
CA VAL A 61 7.24 -29.42 -39.79
C VAL A 61 7.85 -30.46 -38.85
N GLN A 62 8.50 -30.00 -37.78
CA GLN A 62 8.72 -30.85 -36.62
C GLN A 62 7.35 -31.11 -36.01
N GLU A 63 6.92 -32.38 -36.03
CA GLU A 63 5.78 -32.86 -35.26
C GLU A 63 5.96 -32.41 -33.80
N GLN A 64 5.19 -31.41 -33.41
CA GLN A 64 4.99 -31.09 -32.01
C GLN A 64 4.25 -32.27 -31.40
N THR A 65 4.92 -32.99 -30.52
CA THR A 65 4.31 -33.95 -29.59
C THR A 65 3.09 -33.27 -28.96
N PRO A 66 1.88 -33.89 -28.97
CA PRO A 66 0.70 -33.24 -28.44
C PRO A 66 0.90 -33.02 -26.93
N THR A 67 1.06 -31.75 -26.54
CA THR A 67 0.95 -31.35 -25.14
C THR A 67 -0.46 -31.73 -24.71
N GLN A 68 -0.56 -32.72 -23.82
CA GLN A 68 -1.83 -33.22 -23.32
C GLN A 68 -2.69 -32.04 -22.84
N GLU A 69 -3.84 -31.83 -23.50
CA GLU A 69 -4.96 -31.07 -22.92
C GLU A 69 -5.34 -31.79 -21.62
N ILE A 70 -4.69 -31.43 -20.52
CA ILE A 70 -5.25 -31.69 -19.20
C ILE A 70 -6.60 -31.00 -19.21
N ASP A 71 -7.67 -31.75 -18.95
CA ASP A 71 -9.02 -31.22 -18.88
C ASP A 71 -8.98 -29.97 -17.99
N ILE A 72 -9.49 -28.86 -18.52
CA ILE A 72 -9.54 -27.56 -17.86
C ILE A 72 -10.20 -27.69 -16.46
N TRP A 73 -11.09 -28.68 -16.28
CA TRP A 73 -11.70 -29.04 -14.99
C TRP A 73 -10.83 -29.89 -14.07
N GLU A 74 -9.97 -30.75 -14.61
CA GLU A 74 -8.99 -31.48 -13.82
C GLU A 74 -7.97 -30.51 -13.20
N ARG A 75 -7.56 -29.48 -13.97
CA ARG A 75 -6.76 -28.36 -13.44
C ARG A 75 -7.49 -27.62 -12.33
N ALA A 76 -8.79 -27.36 -12.50
CA ALA A 76 -9.63 -26.71 -11.49
C ALA A 76 -9.70 -27.53 -10.19
N LYS A 77 -9.91 -28.85 -10.30
CA LYS A 77 -9.94 -29.76 -9.15
C LYS A 77 -8.62 -29.81 -8.40
N ASN A 78 -7.50 -29.81 -9.12
CA ASN A 78 -6.16 -29.81 -8.53
C ASN A 78 -5.88 -28.54 -7.68
N LEU A 79 -6.57 -27.42 -7.92
CA LEU A 79 -6.43 -26.21 -7.10
C LEU A 79 -6.93 -26.37 -5.66
N ILE A 80 -8.01 -27.15 -5.48
CA ILE A 80 -8.58 -27.36 -4.14
C ILE A 80 -7.61 -28.17 -3.29
N GLU A 81 -6.89 -29.08 -3.94
CA GLU A 81 -5.90 -29.90 -3.28
C GLU A 81 -4.56 -29.20 -3.04
N ALA A 82 -4.31 -28.07 -3.72
CA ALA A 82 -3.08 -27.31 -3.57
C ALA A 82 -2.87 -26.86 -2.10
N GLU A 83 -1.71 -27.20 -1.56
CA GLU A 83 -1.32 -26.77 -0.20
C GLU A 83 -1.19 -25.26 -0.09
N GLU A 84 -0.74 -24.63 -1.18
CA GLU A 84 -0.61 -23.19 -1.29
C GLU A 84 -0.88 -22.69 -2.70
N LEU A 85 -1.46 -21.49 -2.77
CA LEU A 85 -1.63 -20.69 -3.97
C LEU A 85 -1.20 -19.26 -3.68
N TYR A 86 -0.96 -18.50 -4.74
CA TYR A 86 -0.63 -17.08 -4.64
C TYR A 86 -1.76 -16.26 -5.25
N VAL A 87 -1.98 -15.07 -4.70
CA VAL A 87 -3.05 -14.17 -5.14
C VAL A 87 -2.50 -12.77 -5.31
N LEU A 88 -2.92 -12.09 -6.37
CA LEU A 88 -2.56 -10.69 -6.56
C LEU A 88 -3.31 -9.82 -5.54
N LEU A 89 -2.60 -8.91 -4.87
CA LEU A 89 -3.13 -8.02 -3.84
C LEU A 89 -3.21 -6.57 -4.36
N SER A 90 -4.18 -5.82 -3.86
CA SER A 90 -4.40 -4.42 -4.21
C SER A 90 -3.33 -3.54 -3.57
N ILE A 91 -2.49 -2.90 -4.37
CA ILE A 91 -1.48 -1.97 -3.87
C ILE A 91 -2.14 -0.77 -3.19
N SER A 92 -3.25 -0.27 -3.76
CA SER A 92 -3.99 0.89 -3.25
C SER A 92 -4.67 0.66 -1.90
N LYS A 93 -4.79 -0.60 -1.46
CA LYS A 93 -5.34 -0.96 -0.15
C LYS A 93 -4.28 -1.60 0.76
N ALA A 94 -3.01 -1.54 0.37
CA ALA A 94 -1.93 -2.15 1.12
C ALA A 94 -1.56 -1.31 2.34
N ASN A 95 -1.42 -1.97 3.48
CA ASN A 95 -0.71 -1.44 4.62
C ASN A 95 0.78 -1.80 4.48
N MET A 96 1.56 -0.90 3.89
CA MET A 96 3.01 -1.07 3.68
C MET A 96 3.85 -0.87 4.95
N LEU A 97 3.22 -0.55 6.09
CA LEU A 97 3.88 -0.57 7.39
C LEU A 97 3.93 -1.99 7.96
N GLU A 98 2.80 -2.67 7.91
CA GLU A 98 2.57 -3.99 8.54
C GLU A 98 2.65 -5.15 7.54
N GLY A 99 2.69 -4.87 6.24
CA GLY A 99 2.94 -5.87 5.20
C GLY A 99 1.73 -6.71 4.85
N PHE A 100 0.54 -6.13 4.83
CA PHE A 100 -0.68 -6.82 4.41
C PHE A 100 -1.48 -5.99 3.40
N SER A 101 -2.32 -6.66 2.63
CA SER A 101 -3.28 -6.03 1.73
C SER A 101 -4.49 -6.95 1.50
N PHE A 102 -5.41 -6.56 0.62
CA PHE A 102 -6.58 -7.33 0.21
C PHE A 102 -6.40 -7.81 -1.23
N PRO A 103 -6.96 -8.96 -1.63
CA PRO A 103 -7.04 -9.38 -3.01
C PRO A 103 -7.43 -8.26 -3.97
N TYR A 104 -6.69 -8.15 -5.07
CA TYR A 104 -6.99 -7.27 -6.17
C TYR A 104 -8.14 -7.84 -6.99
N ILE A 105 -9.06 -6.95 -7.40
CA ILE A 105 -10.17 -7.29 -8.27
C ILE A 105 -9.89 -6.67 -9.64
N GLY A 106 -9.68 -7.51 -10.65
CA GLY A 106 -9.59 -7.10 -12.05
C GLY A 106 -10.97 -6.94 -12.70
N ASN A 107 -10.99 -6.26 -13.85
CA ASN A 107 -12.17 -6.14 -14.70
C ASN A 107 -11.87 -6.81 -16.05
N LEU A 108 -12.65 -7.84 -16.39
CA LEU A 108 -12.55 -8.58 -17.66
C LEU A 108 -13.34 -7.92 -18.81
N GLY A 109 -13.95 -6.75 -18.56
CA GLY A 109 -14.91 -6.13 -19.47
C GLY A 109 -16.35 -6.55 -19.15
N GLU A 110 -17.33 -5.84 -19.71
CA GLU A 110 -18.77 -6.11 -19.54
C GLU A 110 -19.24 -6.16 -18.07
N GLY A 111 -18.52 -5.51 -17.15
CA GLY A 111 -18.82 -5.54 -15.72
C GLY A 111 -18.42 -6.84 -15.01
N LYS A 112 -17.75 -7.79 -15.70
CA LYS A 112 -17.25 -9.03 -15.11
C LYS A 112 -15.99 -8.76 -14.29
N LEU A 113 -16.07 -9.06 -13.01
CA LEU A 113 -14.97 -8.91 -12.06
C LEU A 113 -14.25 -10.25 -11.88
N THR A 114 -12.92 -10.20 -11.78
CA THR A 114 -12.05 -11.39 -11.62
C THR A 114 -11.03 -11.25 -10.49
N LEU A 115 -10.64 -12.38 -9.90
CA LEU A 115 -9.41 -12.51 -9.07
C LEU A 115 -8.28 -13.13 -9.90
N TYR A 116 -7.03 -12.82 -9.56
CA TYR A 116 -5.86 -13.47 -10.19
C TYR A 116 -5.16 -14.37 -9.18
N LEU A 117 -5.12 -15.66 -9.49
CA LEU A 117 -4.51 -16.71 -8.69
C LEU A 117 -3.35 -17.36 -9.45
N PHE A 118 -2.35 -17.82 -8.73
CA PHE A 118 -1.16 -18.42 -9.32
C PHE A 118 -0.73 -19.66 -8.53
N SER A 119 -0.32 -20.69 -9.26
CA SER A 119 0.20 -21.94 -8.70
C SER A 119 1.59 -21.77 -8.08
N THR A 120 2.36 -20.78 -8.51
CA THR A 120 3.70 -20.48 -7.96
C THR A 120 3.93 -18.98 -7.79
N LEU A 121 4.83 -18.63 -6.87
CA LEU A 121 5.23 -17.24 -6.64
C LEU A 121 5.88 -16.63 -7.88
N ASP A 122 6.65 -17.41 -8.63
CA ASP A 122 7.39 -16.89 -9.78
C ASP A 122 6.46 -16.58 -10.96
N LEU A 123 5.42 -17.38 -11.18
CA LEU A 123 4.36 -17.03 -12.14
C LEU A 123 3.64 -15.75 -11.74
N ALA A 124 3.30 -15.59 -10.46
CA ALA A 124 2.69 -14.36 -9.96
C ALA A 124 3.59 -13.13 -10.18
N LYS A 125 4.91 -13.25 -9.94
CA LYS A 125 5.88 -12.18 -10.22
C LYS A 125 5.99 -11.88 -11.70
N GLN A 126 6.07 -12.91 -12.55
CA GLN A 126 6.14 -12.74 -14.01
C GLN A 126 4.90 -12.01 -14.52
N PHE A 127 3.72 -12.35 -14.00
CA PHE A 127 2.48 -11.64 -14.33
C PHE A 127 2.56 -10.16 -13.92
N VAL A 128 3.01 -9.86 -12.69
CA VAL A 128 3.20 -8.46 -12.24
C VAL A 128 4.20 -7.71 -13.13
N LEU A 129 5.31 -8.33 -13.52
CA LEU A 129 6.33 -7.71 -14.38
C LEU A 129 5.89 -7.54 -15.84
N GLY A 130 5.02 -8.44 -16.33
CA GLY A 130 4.47 -8.41 -17.68
C GLY A 130 3.21 -7.56 -17.82
N SER A 131 2.70 -6.98 -16.73
CA SER A 131 1.51 -6.11 -16.71
C SER A 131 1.87 -4.74 -16.16
N ASP A 132 0.97 -3.76 -16.31
CA ASP A 132 1.12 -2.41 -15.73
C ASP A 132 0.90 -2.39 -14.19
N TYR A 133 1.09 -3.54 -13.52
CA TYR A 133 0.88 -3.66 -12.09
C TYR A 133 2.09 -3.09 -11.34
N GLU A 134 1.83 -2.16 -10.43
CA GLU A 134 2.90 -1.41 -9.78
C GLU A 134 3.65 -2.26 -8.71
N VAL A 135 4.94 -1.96 -8.53
CA VAL A 135 5.79 -2.55 -7.49
C VAL A 135 6.32 -1.40 -6.65
N LEU A 136 5.91 -1.35 -5.38
CA LEU A 136 6.35 -0.30 -4.46
C LEU A 136 7.62 -0.75 -3.75
N ASP A 137 8.72 -0.04 -3.98
CA ASP A 137 9.99 -0.28 -3.29
C ASP A 137 10.50 -1.73 -3.41
N GLY A 138 10.29 -2.34 -4.59
CA GLY A 138 10.66 -3.73 -4.87
C GLY A 138 9.77 -4.78 -4.20
N VAL A 139 8.69 -4.37 -3.54
CA VAL A 139 7.70 -5.26 -2.93
C VAL A 139 6.61 -5.60 -3.94
N TYR A 140 6.59 -6.85 -4.37
CA TYR A 140 5.52 -7.37 -5.21
C TYR A 140 4.24 -7.53 -4.38
N PRO A 141 3.09 -7.05 -4.87
CA PRO A 141 1.83 -7.11 -4.15
C PRO A 141 1.19 -8.50 -4.30
N ILE A 142 1.86 -9.53 -3.78
CA ILE A 142 1.45 -10.93 -3.93
C ILE A 142 1.23 -11.52 -2.54
N GLY A 143 0.04 -12.05 -2.31
CA GLY A 143 -0.34 -12.76 -1.09
C GLY A 143 -0.22 -14.26 -1.26
N LYS A 144 -0.22 -14.97 -0.13
CA LYS A 144 -0.24 -16.43 -0.09
C LYS A 144 -1.56 -16.90 0.50
N LEU A 145 -2.20 -17.84 -0.17
CA LEU A 145 -3.35 -18.59 0.31
C LEU A 145 -2.87 -19.98 0.71
N GLU A 146 -3.10 -20.40 1.96
CA GLU A 146 -2.65 -21.70 2.46
C GLU A 146 -3.85 -22.56 2.84
N LYS A 147 -3.86 -23.83 2.42
CA LYS A 147 -4.97 -24.77 2.69
C LYS A 147 -5.26 -24.95 4.18
N LYS A 148 -4.21 -24.91 5.01
CA LYS A 148 -4.28 -25.03 6.48
C LYS A 148 -4.71 -23.76 7.20
N ASP A 149 -4.68 -22.59 6.55
CA ASP A 149 -5.07 -21.33 7.17
C ASP A 149 -6.60 -21.29 7.35
N GLN A 150 -7.09 -20.55 8.34
CA GLN A 150 -8.53 -20.49 8.60
C GLN A 150 -9.25 -19.40 7.78
N PHE A 151 -8.55 -18.34 7.37
CA PHE A 151 -9.12 -17.13 6.78
C PHE A 151 -8.65 -16.89 5.35
N SER A 152 -7.41 -17.25 5.04
CA SER A 152 -6.71 -17.03 3.78
C SER A 152 -6.57 -18.35 3.00
N THR A 153 -7.68 -19.06 2.80
CA THR A 153 -7.75 -20.23 1.92
C THR A 153 -8.31 -19.85 0.56
N LEU A 154 -8.08 -20.68 -0.47
CA LEU A 154 -8.74 -20.55 -1.76
C LEU A 154 -10.26 -20.46 -1.59
N ILE A 155 -10.85 -21.45 -0.91
CA ILE A 155 -12.30 -21.57 -0.80
C ILE A 155 -12.93 -20.38 -0.07
N ASN A 156 -12.36 -19.96 1.06
CA ASN A 156 -12.89 -18.82 1.79
C ASN A 156 -12.75 -17.52 0.97
N THR A 157 -11.64 -17.36 0.24
CA THR A 157 -11.43 -16.21 -0.66
C THR A 157 -12.47 -16.17 -1.78
N LEU A 158 -12.73 -17.29 -2.45
CA LEU A 158 -13.74 -17.38 -3.52
C LEU A 158 -15.17 -17.12 -3.01
N ILE A 159 -15.52 -17.65 -1.83
CA ILE A 159 -16.82 -17.39 -1.20
C ILE A 159 -16.98 -15.89 -0.90
N ILE A 160 -15.97 -15.23 -0.32
CA ILE A 160 -16.00 -13.78 -0.08
C ILE A 160 -16.11 -13.02 -1.41
N ALA A 161 -15.33 -13.42 -2.41
CA ALA A 161 -15.32 -12.80 -3.73
C ALA A 161 -16.74 -12.79 -4.31
N LYS A 162 -17.42 -13.94 -4.33
CA LYS A 162 -18.77 -14.09 -4.86
C LYS A 162 -19.83 -13.38 -4.02
N LYS A 163 -19.87 -13.64 -2.72
CA LYS A 163 -20.99 -13.23 -1.85
C LYS A 163 -20.93 -11.78 -1.40
N ILE A 164 -19.73 -11.23 -1.25
CA ILE A 164 -19.51 -9.95 -0.59
C ILE A 164 -19.01 -8.91 -1.58
N MET A 165 -18.13 -9.32 -2.50
CA MET A 165 -17.44 -8.42 -3.43
C MET A 165 -18.04 -8.42 -4.84
N ASN A 166 -19.05 -9.26 -5.10
CA ASN A 166 -19.69 -9.45 -6.41
C ASN A 166 -18.68 -9.80 -7.52
N VAL A 167 -17.63 -10.54 -7.18
CA VAL A 167 -16.67 -11.07 -8.14
C VAL A 167 -17.24 -12.36 -8.72
N SER A 168 -17.19 -12.46 -10.05
CA SER A 168 -17.80 -13.55 -10.80
C SER A 168 -16.80 -14.62 -11.22
N HIS A 169 -15.55 -14.22 -11.49
CA HIS A 169 -14.54 -15.08 -12.09
C HIS A 169 -13.25 -15.11 -11.26
N PHE A 170 -12.42 -16.10 -11.54
CA PHE A 170 -11.01 -16.07 -11.16
C PHE A 170 -10.16 -16.65 -12.29
N ASP A 171 -9.00 -16.04 -12.49
CA ASP A 171 -7.97 -16.46 -13.43
C ASP A 171 -6.88 -17.25 -12.70
N ILE A 172 -6.34 -18.26 -13.38
CA ILE A 172 -5.22 -19.07 -12.89
C ILE A 172 -4.05 -18.94 -13.84
N ASP A 173 -2.91 -18.53 -13.28
CA ASP A 173 -1.62 -18.43 -13.96
C ASP A 173 -1.63 -17.51 -15.22
N GLY A 174 -2.65 -16.67 -15.40
CA GLY A 174 -2.82 -15.86 -16.61
C GLY A 174 -3.29 -16.65 -17.83
N VAL A 175 -3.76 -17.90 -17.66
CA VAL A 175 -4.03 -18.83 -18.77
C VAL A 175 -5.50 -19.18 -18.90
N ALA A 176 -6.18 -19.39 -17.77
CA ALA A 176 -7.56 -19.89 -17.75
C ALA A 176 -8.40 -19.16 -16.71
N SER A 177 -9.59 -18.72 -17.12
CA SER A 177 -10.57 -18.05 -16.28
C SER A 177 -11.78 -18.94 -16.04
N TYR A 178 -12.23 -19.00 -14.79
CA TYR A 178 -13.31 -19.86 -14.32
C TYR A 178 -14.41 -19.04 -13.67
N ASP A 179 -15.68 -19.41 -13.88
CA ASP A 179 -16.78 -18.87 -13.09
C ASP A 179 -16.73 -19.44 -11.67
N ILE A 180 -16.82 -18.56 -10.67
CA ILE A 180 -16.72 -18.92 -9.27
C ILE A 180 -17.90 -19.79 -8.83
N ALA A 181 -19.12 -19.47 -9.26
CA ALA A 181 -20.31 -20.22 -8.84
C ALA A 181 -20.28 -21.64 -9.41
N GLU A 182 -19.95 -21.78 -10.70
CA GLU A 182 -19.79 -23.08 -11.33
C GLU A 182 -18.68 -23.90 -10.67
N PHE A 183 -17.55 -23.28 -10.35
CA PHE A 183 -16.44 -23.94 -9.65
C PHE A 183 -16.85 -24.43 -8.26
N LEU A 184 -17.56 -23.62 -7.47
CA LEU A 184 -17.99 -24.00 -6.13
C LEU A 184 -19.04 -25.13 -6.17
N GLU A 185 -19.97 -25.08 -7.13
CA GLU A 185 -21.00 -26.09 -7.33
C GLU A 185 -20.39 -27.45 -7.72
N LYS A 186 -19.52 -27.47 -8.73
CA LYS A 186 -18.87 -28.71 -9.21
C LYS A 186 -17.99 -29.41 -8.19
N ASN A 187 -17.52 -28.68 -7.18
CA ASN A 187 -16.70 -29.22 -6.10
C ASN A 187 -17.47 -29.44 -4.80
N GLU A 188 -18.82 -29.39 -4.85
CA GLU A 188 -19.72 -29.66 -3.71
C GLU A 188 -19.46 -28.76 -2.49
N ILE A 189 -18.94 -27.55 -2.71
CA ILE A 189 -18.57 -26.63 -1.63
C ILE A 189 -19.82 -25.89 -1.16
N LYS A 190 -20.21 -26.15 0.08
CA LYS A 190 -21.34 -25.46 0.73
C LYS A 190 -20.93 -24.02 1.11
N GLU A 191 -21.55 -23.05 0.45
CA GLU A 191 -21.21 -21.63 0.57
C GLU A 191 -21.57 -20.95 1.93
N TYR A 192 -21.97 -21.70 2.96
CA TYR A 192 -22.59 -21.15 4.18
C TYR A 192 -21.61 -20.82 5.31
N GLN A 193 -20.32 -21.14 5.18
CA GLN A 193 -19.30 -20.87 6.20
C GLN A 193 -18.26 -19.87 5.70
N VAL A 194 -18.65 -18.61 5.56
CA VAL A 194 -17.68 -17.53 5.32
C VAL A 194 -17.00 -17.16 6.64
N LYS A 195 -15.67 -17.12 6.63
CA LYS A 195 -14.87 -16.70 7.79
C LYS A 195 -14.28 -15.34 7.51
N ILE A 196 -14.64 -14.34 8.32
CA ILE A 196 -14.20 -12.96 8.14
C ILE A 196 -13.50 -12.47 9.39
N HIS A 197 -12.32 -11.86 9.21
CA HIS A 197 -11.67 -11.07 10.25
C HIS A 197 -12.42 -9.76 10.42
N LEU A 198 -13.04 -9.57 11.59
CA LEU A 198 -13.66 -8.31 11.98
C LEU A 198 -12.68 -7.50 12.82
N THR A 199 -12.62 -6.20 12.56
CA THR A 199 -12.08 -5.21 13.50
C THR A 199 -12.99 -5.10 14.71
N ASN A 200 -12.49 -4.54 15.81
CA ASN A 200 -13.31 -4.31 17.01
C ASN A 200 -14.56 -3.48 16.68
N GLN A 201 -14.41 -2.45 15.85
CA GLN A 201 -15.52 -1.60 15.40
C GLN A 201 -16.54 -2.37 14.56
N GLU A 202 -16.11 -3.18 13.59
CA GLU A 202 -17.01 -4.01 12.79
C GLU A 202 -17.72 -5.06 13.66
N ALA A 203 -17.02 -5.63 14.65
CA ALA A 203 -17.60 -6.58 15.58
C ALA A 203 -18.65 -5.94 16.51
N GLU A 204 -18.41 -4.70 16.97
CA GLU A 204 -19.38 -3.92 17.74
C GLU A 204 -20.60 -3.54 16.90
N GLN A 205 -20.40 -3.11 15.65
CA GLN A 205 -21.49 -2.81 14.71
C GLN A 205 -22.34 -4.05 14.41
N ALA A 206 -21.69 -5.21 14.19
CA ALA A 206 -22.39 -6.47 13.98
C ALA A 206 -23.24 -6.87 15.21
N LYS A 207 -22.73 -6.67 16.44
CA LYS A 207 -23.47 -6.92 17.69
C LYS A 207 -24.62 -5.93 17.91
N ALA A 208 -24.45 -4.67 17.53
CA ALA A 208 -25.48 -3.64 17.63
C ALA A 208 -26.62 -3.86 16.61
N SER A 209 -26.35 -4.58 15.52
CA SER A 209 -27.29 -4.86 14.43
C SER A 209 -28.27 -6.01 14.73
N ASN A 210 -28.50 -6.38 16.00
CA ASN A 210 -29.36 -7.48 16.47
C ASN A 210 -30.83 -7.51 15.95
N GLY A 211 -31.25 -6.58 15.09
CA GLY A 211 -32.53 -6.58 14.38
C GLY A 211 -32.47 -6.91 12.88
N GLN A 212 -31.29 -6.98 12.26
CA GLN A 212 -31.10 -7.39 10.87
C GLN A 212 -30.42 -8.76 10.84
N ASN A 213 -31.21 -9.80 10.58
CA ASN A 213 -30.69 -11.13 10.25
C ASN A 213 -30.60 -11.26 8.73
N PRO A 214 -29.42 -11.52 8.13
CA PRO A 214 -28.10 -11.64 8.75
C PRO A 214 -27.41 -10.28 9.02
N PRO A 215 -26.47 -10.22 9.98
CA PRO A 215 -25.70 -9.01 10.27
C PRO A 215 -24.93 -8.54 9.02
N GLN A 216 -24.90 -7.23 8.80
CA GLN A 216 -24.22 -6.65 7.65
C GLN A 216 -22.70 -6.91 7.74
N LEU A 217 -22.20 -7.82 6.90
CA LEU A 217 -20.78 -8.12 6.83
C LEU A 217 -20.01 -6.98 6.15
N PRO A 218 -18.76 -6.71 6.58
CA PRO A 218 -17.97 -5.67 5.95
C PRO A 218 -17.68 -6.04 4.48
N ARG A 219 -17.87 -5.08 3.57
CA ARG A 219 -17.66 -5.27 2.13
C ARG A 219 -16.17 -5.22 1.75
N ARG A 220 -15.42 -6.23 2.22
CA ARG A 220 -14.00 -6.42 1.91
C ARG A 220 -13.60 -7.88 2.06
N PHE A 221 -12.44 -8.20 1.50
CA PHE A 221 -11.73 -9.45 1.79
C PHE A 221 -11.12 -9.46 3.20
N ASN A 222 -10.65 -10.63 3.64
CA ASN A 222 -9.71 -10.71 4.74
C ASN A 222 -8.36 -10.10 4.32
N PRO A 223 -7.64 -9.46 5.25
CA PRO A 223 -6.27 -9.03 4.99
C PRO A 223 -5.37 -10.26 4.81
N ILE A 224 -4.51 -10.22 3.80
CA ILE A 224 -3.53 -11.25 3.46
C ILE A 224 -2.14 -10.63 3.56
N ARG A 225 -1.21 -11.35 4.19
CA ARG A 225 0.19 -10.92 4.26
C ARG A 225 0.82 -10.91 2.88
N ILE A 226 1.58 -9.86 2.59
CA ILE A 226 2.39 -9.78 1.38
C ILE A 226 3.57 -10.75 1.52
N THR A 227 3.73 -11.62 0.53
CA THR A 227 4.76 -12.65 0.49
C THR A 227 6.15 -12.02 0.45
N ASN A 228 7.08 -12.54 1.25
CA ASN A 228 8.46 -12.03 1.38
C ASN A 228 8.54 -10.54 1.75
N PHE A 229 7.51 -10.00 2.39
CA PHE A 229 7.51 -8.62 2.83
C PHE A 229 8.54 -8.38 3.93
N HIS A 230 9.39 -7.39 3.72
CA HIS A 230 10.27 -6.85 4.74
C HIS A 230 10.17 -5.31 4.75
N ASN A 231 9.88 -4.75 5.92
CA ASN A 231 9.93 -3.31 6.12
C ASN A 231 11.35 -2.87 6.47
N ARG A 232 12.16 -2.56 5.44
CA ARG A 232 13.53 -2.06 5.59
C ARG A 232 13.64 -0.73 6.34
N PHE A 233 12.52 -0.05 6.57
CA PHE A 233 12.42 1.22 7.31
C PHE A 233 11.86 1.03 8.73
N ALA A 234 11.59 -0.20 9.15
CA ALA A 234 11.27 -0.49 10.55
C ALA A 234 12.58 -0.64 11.32
N ILE A 235 12.72 0.08 12.44
CA ILE A 235 13.84 -0.08 13.36
C ILE A 235 13.38 -0.97 14.53
N PRO A 236 13.96 -2.17 14.70
CA PRO A 236 13.65 -3.05 15.83
C PRO A 236 13.87 -2.35 17.18
N GLU A 237 13.16 -2.78 18.22
CA GLU A 237 13.25 -2.17 19.55
C GLU A 237 14.66 -2.23 20.15
N GLU A 238 15.32 -3.38 20.07
CA GLU A 238 16.70 -3.55 20.52
C GLU A 238 17.64 -2.56 19.81
N ARG A 239 17.50 -2.44 18.49
CA ARG A 239 18.29 -1.51 17.69
C ARG A 239 18.00 -0.05 18.02
N ARG A 240 16.74 0.31 18.31
CA ARG A 240 16.36 1.65 18.78
C ARG A 240 17.06 2.02 20.09
N LYS A 241 17.18 1.06 21.01
CA LYS A 241 17.89 1.25 22.28
C LYS A 241 19.40 1.46 22.03
N GLU A 242 20.03 0.61 21.23
CA GLU A 242 21.45 0.76 20.86
C GLU A 242 21.74 2.12 20.24
N LEU A 243 20.90 2.57 19.29
CA LEU A 243 21.06 3.86 18.63
C LEU A 243 20.97 5.01 19.64
N SER A 244 20.00 4.95 20.56
CA SER A 244 19.83 5.96 21.60
C SER A 244 21.03 6.02 22.55
N ASP A 245 21.57 4.86 22.94
CA ASP A 245 22.75 4.75 23.81
C ASP A 245 24.04 5.23 23.09
N SER A 246 24.08 5.11 21.77
CA SER A 246 25.21 5.55 20.91
C SER A 246 25.10 6.99 20.39
N LEU A 247 24.00 7.70 20.71
CA LEU A 247 23.72 9.04 20.20
C LEU A 247 24.77 10.07 20.67
N PHE A 248 25.41 9.81 21.79
CA PHE A 248 26.35 10.74 22.42
C PHE A 248 27.79 10.30 22.18
N VAL A 249 28.65 11.29 21.93
CA VAL A 249 30.10 11.12 21.79
C VAL A 249 30.62 10.45 23.07
N LYS A 250 31.27 9.30 22.93
CA LYS A 250 31.98 8.67 24.05
C LYS A 250 33.26 9.45 24.31
N GLU A 251 33.63 9.56 25.57
CA GLU A 251 34.84 10.27 25.99
C GLU A 251 36.07 9.77 25.20
N GLY A 252 36.79 10.70 24.57
CA GLY A 252 37.95 10.41 23.73
C GLY A 252 37.69 10.26 22.23
N GLN A 253 36.44 10.24 21.76
CA GLN A 253 36.14 10.25 20.32
C GLN A 253 36.22 11.66 19.73
N THR A 254 36.83 11.79 18.56
CA THR A 254 36.83 13.03 17.78
C THR A 254 35.48 13.24 17.08
N ARG A 255 35.18 14.51 16.76
CA ARG A 255 33.98 14.86 15.99
C ARG A 255 33.89 14.13 14.64
N GLU A 256 35.02 13.90 14.00
CA GLU A 256 35.13 13.22 12.71
C GLU A 256 34.84 11.72 12.82
N GLU A 257 35.31 11.06 13.88
CA GLU A 257 34.99 9.65 14.15
C GLU A 257 33.50 9.44 14.44
N CYS A 258 32.88 10.34 15.18
CA CYS A 258 31.43 10.32 15.40
C CYS A 258 30.66 10.54 14.10
N LEU A 259 31.07 11.52 13.28
CA LEU A 259 30.47 11.76 11.97
C LEU A 259 30.57 10.54 11.06
N ASN A 260 31.75 9.92 10.98
CA ASN A 260 31.96 8.70 10.19
C ASN A 260 31.09 7.53 10.67
N THR A 261 30.84 7.43 11.98
CA THR A 261 29.94 6.43 12.55
C THR A 261 28.50 6.64 12.05
N TYR A 262 27.99 7.87 12.05
CA TYR A 262 26.63 8.18 11.57
C TYR A 262 26.49 8.05 10.05
N VAL A 263 27.50 8.49 9.30
CA VAL A 263 27.50 8.44 7.84
C VAL A 263 27.60 7.00 7.33
N ASN A 264 28.51 6.19 7.87
CA ASN A 264 28.81 4.88 7.31
C ASN A 264 28.19 3.71 8.08
N GLY A 265 27.89 3.88 9.39
CA GLY A 265 27.42 2.80 10.26
C GLY A 265 25.90 2.71 10.41
N GLN A 266 25.14 3.66 9.86
CA GLN A 266 23.70 3.77 10.08
C GLN A 266 22.93 4.09 8.80
N THR A 267 21.72 3.59 8.69
CA THR A 267 20.80 3.88 7.58
C THR A 267 20.23 5.30 7.69
N LEU A 268 19.62 5.80 6.61
CA LEU A 268 18.91 7.08 6.62
C LEU A 268 17.79 7.09 7.67
N THR A 269 17.00 6.01 7.76
CA THR A 269 15.92 5.88 8.74
C THR A 269 16.41 5.92 10.19
N GLU A 270 17.53 5.25 10.49
CA GLU A 270 18.13 5.29 11.84
C GLU A 270 18.61 6.69 12.20
N ASN A 271 19.22 7.42 11.26
CA ASN A 271 19.63 8.81 11.48
C ASN A 271 18.40 9.73 11.71
N CYS A 272 17.33 9.55 10.94
CA CYS A 272 16.07 10.26 11.17
C CYS A 272 15.49 9.97 12.56
N PHE A 273 15.56 8.71 13.00
CA PHE A 273 15.07 8.28 14.32
C PHE A 273 15.84 8.96 15.45
N MET A 274 17.17 8.95 15.37
CA MET A 274 18.03 9.61 16.34
C MET A 274 17.79 11.12 16.42
N LEU A 275 17.67 11.80 15.27
CA LEU A 275 17.37 13.24 15.23
C LEU A 275 16.01 13.54 15.89
N THR A 276 15.01 12.69 15.65
CA THR A 276 13.69 12.82 16.27
C THR A 276 13.72 12.58 17.77
N ILE A 277 14.47 11.60 18.26
CA ILE A 277 14.63 11.39 19.71
C ILE A 277 15.34 12.59 20.35
N LEU A 278 16.38 13.13 19.71
CA LEU A 278 17.09 14.31 20.18
C LEU A 278 16.12 15.49 20.36
N PHE A 279 15.26 15.73 19.36
CA PHE A 279 14.30 16.82 19.35
C PHE A 279 13.11 16.62 20.30
N LEU A 280 12.56 15.41 20.39
CA LEU A 280 11.35 15.14 21.18
C LEU A 280 11.64 14.79 22.65
N SER A 281 12.84 14.31 22.96
CA SER A 281 13.19 13.80 24.29
C SER A 281 14.30 14.60 24.94
N PHE A 282 15.50 14.61 24.36
CA PHE A 282 16.69 15.13 25.04
C PHE A 282 16.72 16.66 25.15
N MET A 283 16.49 17.38 24.04
CA MET A 283 16.49 18.85 24.06
C MET A 283 15.41 19.43 25.00
N PRO A 284 14.13 18.99 24.94
CA PRO A 284 13.10 19.50 25.86
C PRO A 284 13.38 19.20 27.33
N GLN A 285 14.06 18.08 27.64
CA GLN A 285 14.48 17.78 29.01
C GLN A 285 15.58 18.74 29.49
N ALA A 286 16.59 19.02 28.66
CA ALA A 286 17.63 20.00 28.99
C ALA A 286 17.06 21.43 29.11
N GLU A 287 16.09 21.81 28.28
CA GLU A 287 15.39 23.10 28.37
C GLU A 287 14.66 23.23 29.71
N LYS A 288 13.88 22.20 30.09
CA LYS A 288 13.18 22.17 31.37
C LYS A 288 14.14 22.22 32.55
N ALA A 289 15.28 21.55 32.45
CA ALA A 289 16.34 21.57 33.45
C ALA A 289 17.18 22.87 33.43
N LYS A 290 16.99 23.75 32.43
CA LYS A 290 17.80 24.94 32.18
C LYS A 290 19.30 24.64 32.08
N ASN A 291 19.66 23.48 31.53
CA ASN A 291 21.06 23.08 31.35
C ASN A 291 21.60 23.61 30.01
N GLU A 292 22.20 24.81 30.02
CA GLU A 292 22.73 25.45 28.81
C GLU A 292 23.87 24.66 28.13
N THR A 293 24.65 23.90 28.90
CA THR A 293 25.74 23.07 28.37
C THR A 293 25.19 21.95 27.50
N ASP A 294 24.18 21.23 28.02
CA ASP A 294 23.51 20.16 27.28
C ASP A 294 22.80 20.72 26.05
N LEU A 295 22.16 21.89 26.15
CA LEU A 295 21.50 22.52 25.00
C LEU A 295 22.48 22.85 23.88
N LYS A 296 23.64 23.41 24.20
CA LYS A 296 24.69 23.69 23.19
C LYS A 296 25.24 22.40 22.59
N TYR A 297 25.45 21.37 23.42
CA TYR A 297 25.93 20.08 22.97
C TYR A 297 24.93 19.38 22.03
N PHE A 298 23.66 19.31 22.42
CA PHE A 298 22.58 18.73 21.61
C PHE A 298 22.33 19.51 20.32
N ALA A 299 22.45 20.85 20.33
CA ALA A 299 22.40 21.64 19.10
C ALA A 299 23.52 21.26 18.13
N GLY A 300 24.72 20.97 18.63
CA GLY A 300 25.84 20.46 17.83
C GLY A 300 25.55 19.09 17.20
N ILE A 301 25.00 18.15 17.98
CA ILE A 301 24.60 16.82 17.47
C ILE A 301 23.47 16.97 16.44
N ARG A 302 22.46 17.80 16.71
CA ARG A 302 21.35 18.07 15.81
C ARG A 302 21.85 18.52 14.44
N HIS A 303 22.74 19.51 14.42
CA HIS A 303 23.33 20.02 13.19
C HIS A 303 24.10 18.91 12.44
N MET A 304 24.90 18.12 13.16
CA MET A 304 25.65 17.00 12.59
C MET A 304 24.73 15.95 11.93
N LEU A 305 23.73 15.44 12.67
CA LEU A 305 22.78 14.46 12.14
C LEU A 305 22.00 15.01 10.96
N SER A 306 21.63 16.29 11.00
CA SER A 306 20.91 16.92 9.90
C SER A 306 21.75 16.99 8.62
N MET A 307 23.06 17.27 8.73
CA MET A 307 23.99 17.18 7.59
C MET A 307 24.10 15.73 7.07
N VAL A 308 24.20 14.73 7.96
CA VAL A 308 24.28 13.32 7.56
C VAL A 308 23.03 12.86 6.82
N ILE A 309 21.84 13.22 7.33
CA ILE A 309 20.56 12.93 6.67
C ILE A 309 20.54 13.58 5.29
N TRP A 310 20.93 14.85 5.19
CA TRP A 310 20.99 15.55 3.90
C TRP A 310 21.95 14.90 2.90
N MET A 311 23.13 14.46 3.37
CA MET A 311 24.08 13.71 2.54
C MET A 311 23.52 12.38 2.06
N LYS A 312 22.80 11.64 2.92
CA LYS A 312 22.17 10.38 2.55
C LYS A 312 21.02 10.57 1.58
N LEU A 313 20.19 11.61 1.75
CA LEU A 313 19.15 11.96 0.79
C LEU A 313 19.73 12.23 -0.61
N LYS A 314 20.90 12.88 -0.71
CA LYS A 314 21.61 13.06 -2.00
C LYS A 314 22.01 11.76 -2.67
N ALA A 315 22.18 10.69 -1.91
CA ALA A 315 22.53 9.37 -2.43
C ALA A 315 21.31 8.51 -2.79
N GLU A 316 20.09 8.94 -2.42
CA GLU A 316 18.87 8.20 -2.74
C GLU A 316 18.57 8.31 -4.24
N LYS A 317 18.22 7.16 -4.85
CA LYS A 317 17.90 7.11 -6.29
C LYS A 317 16.62 7.86 -6.62
N LYS A 318 15.67 7.85 -5.69
CA LYS A 318 14.34 8.44 -5.86
C LYS A 318 13.96 9.16 -4.59
N LEU A 319 13.48 10.38 -4.76
CA LEU A 319 12.93 11.22 -3.72
C LEU A 319 11.57 11.70 -4.18
N TYR A 320 10.70 11.99 -3.22
CA TYR A 320 9.32 12.28 -3.52
C TYR A 320 8.76 13.31 -2.55
N THR A 321 7.62 13.89 -2.89
CA THR A 321 6.91 14.84 -2.05
C THR A 321 5.41 14.64 -2.15
N LEU A 322 4.69 15.20 -1.18
CA LEU A 322 3.24 15.27 -1.19
C LEU A 322 2.81 16.50 -1.98
N VAL A 323 1.83 16.35 -2.85
CA VAL A 323 1.28 17.42 -3.67
C VAL A 323 -0.21 17.56 -3.48
N ASP A 324 -0.69 18.80 -3.61
CA ASP A 324 -2.13 19.07 -3.60
C ASP A 324 -2.78 18.46 -4.86
N PRO A 325 -3.86 17.68 -4.73
CA PRO A 325 -4.45 16.98 -5.87
C PRO A 325 -4.97 17.89 -6.99
N GLN A 326 -5.35 19.14 -6.67
CA GLN A 326 -5.91 20.08 -7.64
C GLN A 326 -4.82 20.86 -8.37
N THR A 327 -3.86 21.40 -7.61
CA THR A 327 -2.82 22.28 -8.16
C THR A 327 -1.56 21.53 -8.59
N LYS A 328 -1.40 20.27 -8.16
CA LYS A 328 -0.20 19.44 -8.33
C LYS A 328 1.08 20.07 -7.77
N LYS A 329 0.96 21.11 -6.93
CA LYS A 329 2.09 21.79 -6.28
C LYS A 329 2.44 21.09 -4.97
N PRO A 330 3.74 21.13 -4.55
CA PRO A 330 4.15 20.62 -3.25
C PRO A 330 3.31 21.21 -2.11
N ILE A 331 2.85 20.35 -1.20
CA ILE A 331 2.14 20.79 -0.01
C ILE A 331 3.16 21.40 0.95
N ILE A 332 2.96 22.69 1.24
CA ILE A 332 3.76 23.44 2.20
C ILE A 332 2.86 23.77 3.39
N HIS A 333 3.32 23.38 4.58
CA HIS A 333 2.62 23.67 5.83
C HIS A 333 3.62 24.18 6.87
N ASN A 334 3.29 25.28 7.54
CA ASN A 334 4.16 25.96 8.52
C ASN A 334 5.59 26.14 7.99
N GLU A 335 5.72 26.73 6.81
CA GLU A 335 7.02 26.99 6.14
C GLU A 335 7.88 25.73 5.99
N SER A 336 7.25 24.56 5.85
CA SER A 336 7.91 23.27 5.77
C SER A 336 7.32 22.43 4.64
N MET A 337 8.17 21.71 3.92
CA MET A 337 7.77 20.70 2.94
C MET A 337 8.08 19.29 3.44
N CYS A 338 7.42 18.29 2.87
CA CYS A 338 7.71 16.88 3.13
C CYS A 338 8.56 16.28 2.00
N VAL A 339 9.66 15.62 2.35
CA VAL A 339 10.52 14.84 1.46
C VAL A 339 10.45 13.38 1.90
N LEU A 340 10.05 12.52 0.98
CA LEU A 340 9.87 11.10 1.18
C LEU A 340 10.96 10.35 0.40
N TYR A 341 11.61 9.38 1.04
CA TYR A 341 12.64 8.53 0.42
C TYR A 341 12.13 7.11 0.14
N THR A 342 10.80 6.96 0.06
CA THR A 342 10.09 5.72 -0.24
C THR A 342 8.76 6.02 -0.91
N ASP A 343 8.37 5.20 -1.89
CA ASP A 343 7.08 5.21 -2.60
C ASP A 343 5.95 4.52 -1.84
N ARG A 344 6.24 3.94 -0.67
CA ARG A 344 5.24 3.23 0.14
C ARG A 344 4.10 4.11 0.63
N PHE A 345 4.24 5.44 0.57
CA PHE A 345 3.19 6.39 0.91
C PHE A 345 2.14 6.62 -0.18
N LYS A 346 2.39 6.18 -1.42
CA LYS A 346 1.56 6.50 -2.59
C LYS A 346 0.05 6.29 -2.38
N TYR A 347 -0.31 5.34 -1.53
CA TYR A 347 -1.71 5.00 -1.20
C TYR A 347 -2.07 5.12 0.29
N ILE A 348 -1.17 5.61 1.13
CA ILE A 348 -1.35 5.63 2.60
C ILE A 348 -2.02 6.93 3.09
N GLN A 349 -2.25 7.94 2.24
CA GLN A 349 -2.75 9.25 2.70
C GLN A 349 -4.03 9.72 1.99
N GLY A 350 -4.96 10.24 2.80
CA GLY A 350 -6.16 10.93 2.32
C GLY A 350 -5.85 12.34 1.80
N ASN A 351 -6.58 12.76 0.76
CA ASN A 351 -6.58 14.09 0.13
C ASN A 351 -5.24 14.64 -0.37
N CYS A 352 -4.16 13.86 -0.37
CA CYS A 352 -2.86 14.28 -0.90
C CYS A 352 -2.44 13.33 -2.00
N GLU A 353 -1.87 13.87 -3.06
CA GLU A 353 -1.23 13.09 -4.10
C GLU A 353 0.27 13.04 -3.87
N TYR A 354 0.93 12.19 -4.66
CA TYR A 354 2.33 11.87 -4.50
C TYR A 354 3.08 12.16 -5.80
N LYS A 355 4.23 12.81 -5.73
CA LYS A 355 5.06 13.17 -6.89
C LYS A 355 6.52 12.78 -6.67
N GLU A 356 7.12 12.12 -7.66
CA GLU A 356 8.57 11.94 -7.74
C GLU A 356 9.26 13.28 -8.06
N LEU A 357 10.28 13.59 -7.28
CA LEU A 357 11.12 14.77 -7.45
C LEU A 357 12.27 14.42 -8.41
N ALA A 358 12.71 15.41 -9.19
CA ALA A 358 13.89 15.31 -10.05
C ALA A 358 15.21 15.18 -9.28
N GLY A 359 15.16 15.18 -7.95
CA GLY A 359 16.30 15.02 -7.04
C GLY A 359 16.43 16.17 -6.06
N ILE A 360 17.62 16.30 -5.46
CA ILE A 360 17.90 17.28 -4.41
C ILE A 360 17.81 18.73 -4.91
N GLU A 361 18.17 19.01 -6.17
CA GLU A 361 18.12 20.37 -6.69
C GLU A 361 16.70 20.92 -6.77
N GLU A 362 15.69 20.07 -7.05
CA GLU A 362 14.28 20.48 -6.98
C GLU A 362 13.88 20.81 -5.54
N ILE A 363 14.38 20.06 -4.55
CA ILE A 363 14.15 20.37 -3.13
C ILE A 363 14.75 21.74 -2.78
N LYS A 364 15.99 22.01 -3.20
CA LYS A 364 16.63 23.32 -2.95
C LYS A 364 15.85 24.47 -3.58
N GLN A 365 15.40 24.27 -4.82
CA GLN A 365 14.58 25.25 -5.53
C GLN A 365 13.29 25.53 -4.78
N ILE A 366 12.54 24.50 -4.39
CA ILE A 366 11.29 24.67 -3.62
C ILE A 366 11.56 25.38 -2.30
N VAL A 367 12.63 25.01 -1.59
CA VAL A 367 13.05 25.65 -0.33
C VAL A 367 13.34 27.14 -0.52
N ALA A 368 14.06 27.51 -1.59
CA ALA A 368 14.42 28.88 -1.89
C ALA A 368 13.22 29.72 -2.34
N GLU A 369 12.43 29.22 -3.29
CA GLU A 369 11.27 29.92 -3.87
C GLU A 369 10.16 30.20 -2.83
N ASN A 370 9.99 29.30 -1.87
CA ASN A 370 8.95 29.41 -0.85
C ASN A 370 9.48 29.89 0.51
N ASN A 371 10.77 30.26 0.58
CA ASN A 371 11.45 30.68 1.81
C ASN A 371 11.17 29.74 3.00
N LEU A 372 11.31 28.43 2.77
CA LEU A 372 11.01 27.43 3.79
C LEU A 372 12.00 27.54 4.95
N LYS A 373 11.50 27.28 6.16
CA LYS A 373 12.31 27.19 7.39
C LYS A 373 12.79 25.78 7.67
N SER A 374 12.04 24.77 7.21
CA SER A 374 12.43 23.37 7.45
C SER A 374 12.02 22.42 6.33
N VAL A 375 12.64 21.25 6.32
CA VAL A 375 12.28 20.11 5.46
C VAL A 375 12.01 18.92 6.37
N VAL A 376 10.81 18.35 6.28
CA VAL A 376 10.45 17.13 6.99
C VAL A 376 10.81 15.94 6.12
N VAL A 377 11.61 15.02 6.65
CA VAL A 377 12.09 13.82 5.95
C VAL A 377 11.39 12.60 6.55
N ASP A 378 10.73 11.77 5.73
CA ASP A 378 9.97 10.61 6.22
C ASP A 378 10.17 9.36 5.33
N GLY A 379 10.33 8.22 6.00
CA GLY A 379 10.50 6.90 5.41
C GLY A 379 9.42 5.89 5.76
N ILE A 380 8.27 6.33 6.29
CA ILE A 380 7.06 5.56 6.69
C ILE A 380 6.85 5.45 8.20
N THR A 381 7.88 5.07 8.95
CA THR A 381 7.78 4.85 10.40
C THR A 381 8.32 6.03 11.20
N THR A 382 9.23 6.79 10.60
CA THR A 382 10.13 7.71 11.27
C THR A 382 10.27 8.97 10.43
N THR A 383 9.86 10.08 11.02
CA THR A 383 10.05 11.43 10.49
C THR A 383 11.30 12.05 11.10
N ALA A 384 11.88 13.06 10.45
CA ALA A 384 12.88 13.97 11.02
C ALA A 384 12.68 15.36 10.43
N VAL A 385 13.04 16.41 11.18
CA VAL A 385 12.91 17.80 10.72
C VAL A 385 14.30 18.40 10.56
N LEU A 386 14.65 18.79 9.33
CA LEU A 386 15.90 19.45 8.99
C LEU A 386 15.68 20.95 8.89
N ASP A 387 16.63 21.74 9.38
CA ASP A 387 16.65 23.17 9.10
C ASP A 387 16.90 23.42 7.62
N ALA A 388 16.11 24.30 7.01
CA ALA A 388 16.20 24.58 5.58
C ALA A 388 17.56 25.18 5.17
N GLU A 389 18.30 25.79 6.09
CA GLU A 389 19.67 26.27 5.85
C GLU A 389 20.63 25.15 5.44
N ILE A 390 20.39 23.92 5.88
CA ILE A 390 21.20 22.75 5.47
C ILE A 390 20.89 22.35 4.02
N CYS A 391 19.69 22.71 3.55
CA CYS A 391 19.19 22.40 2.23
C CYS A 391 19.59 23.44 1.18
N LYS A 392 19.85 24.69 1.61
CA LYS A 392 20.37 25.77 0.77
C LYS A 392 21.85 25.53 0.45
#